data_AF-A0A926N6W3-F1
#
_entry.id   AF-A0A926N6W3-F1
#
_cell.length_a   1.000
_cell.length_b   1.000
_cell.length_c   1.000
_cell.angle_alpha   90.00
_cell.angle_beta   90.00
_cell.angle_gamma   90.00
#
_symmetry.space_group_name_H-M   'P 1'
#
loop_
_entity.id
_entity.type
_entity.pdbx_description
1 polymer ?
#
loop_
_entity_poly.entity_id
_entity_poly.type
_entity_poly.pdbx_seq_one_letter_code
_entity_poly.pdbx_strand_id
1 'polypeptide(L)'
;MNTIGQFVPFLYLSSVECRPCGKLIKYYLVEQKPQLTDRFICPHCNQTRQFFHFHRLNTWTEPEEQQRYLRKTQYQGMHVQVLIIGKIRVL
;
A
#
# COMPACT_ATOMS: atom_id res chain seq x y z
N MET A 1 4.51 11.01 -20.47
CA MET A 1 3.25 10.34 -20.84
C MET A 1 2.20 10.79 -19.84
N ASN A 2 1.25 11.63 -20.29
CA ASN A 2 0.19 12.20 -19.45
C ASN A 2 -0.92 11.16 -19.28
N THR A 3 -0.94 10.44 -18.15
CA THR A 3 -2.06 9.57 -17.75
C THR A 3 -3.18 10.40 -17.12
N ILE A 4 -3.73 11.34 -17.89
CA ILE A 4 -4.95 12.07 -17.50
C ILE A 4 -6.12 11.12 -17.82
N GLY A 5 -6.81 10.62 -16.79
CA GLY A 5 -8.04 9.84 -16.97
C GLY A 5 -7.99 8.34 -16.64
N GLN A 6 -6.92 7.83 -16.03
CA GLN A 6 -6.95 6.46 -15.51
C GLN A 6 -7.78 6.39 -14.21
N PHE A 7 -8.77 5.50 -14.23
CA PHE A 7 -9.66 5.19 -13.12
C PHE A 7 -9.11 4.00 -12.34
N VAL A 8 -8.97 4.15 -11.03
CA VAL A 8 -8.53 3.09 -10.12
C VAL A 8 -9.65 2.83 -9.11
N PRO A 9 -10.34 1.67 -9.16
CA PRO A 9 -11.46 1.41 -8.27
C PRO A 9 -11.01 1.24 -6.81
N PHE A 10 -9.91 0.52 -6.59
CA PHE A 10 -9.38 0.27 -5.25
C PHE A 10 -7.87 0.48 -5.24
N LEU A 11 -7.40 1.17 -4.22
CA LEU A 11 -5.98 1.35 -3.99
C LEU A 11 -5.66 1.09 -2.52
N TYR A 12 -4.67 0.24 -2.25
CA TYR A 12 -4.29 -0.17 -0.92
C TYR A 12 -2.96 0.48 -0.54
N LEU A 13 -3.00 1.43 0.39
CA LEU A 13 -1.82 2.04 1.01
C LEU A 13 -1.45 1.24 2.26
N SER A 14 -0.40 0.43 2.16
CA SER A 14 -0.03 -0.50 3.23
C SER A 14 1.32 -0.16 3.84
N SER A 15 1.37 0.01 5.17
CA SER A 15 2.62 0.01 5.92
C SER A 15 3.09 -1.43 6.17
N VAL A 16 4.36 -1.75 5.91
CA VAL A 16 4.90 -3.10 6.18
C VAL A 16 5.79 -3.09 7.42
N GLU A 17 5.50 -3.98 8.36
CA GLU A 17 6.34 -4.27 9.52
C GLU A 17 6.93 -5.68 9.39
N CYS A 18 8.26 -5.78 9.42
CA CYS A 18 8.96 -7.06 9.46
C CYS A 18 9.26 -7.44 10.90
N ARG A 19 8.50 -8.42 11.43
CA ARG A 19 8.63 -8.86 12.83
C ARG A 19 10.05 -9.30 13.18
N PRO A 20 10.77 -10.11 12.36
CA PRO A 20 12.10 -10.59 12.73
C PRO A 20 13.15 -9.49 12.95
N CYS A 21 13.04 -8.35 12.26
CA CYS A 21 13.98 -7.23 12.42
C CYS A 21 13.37 -6.02 13.14
N GLY A 22 12.08 -6.07 13.49
CA GLY A 22 11.34 -4.99 14.16
C GLY A 22 11.24 -3.67 13.38
N LYS A 23 11.62 -3.65 12.10
CA LYS A 23 11.64 -2.41 11.31
C LYS A 23 10.34 -2.21 10.55
N LEU A 24 9.85 -0.97 10.57
CA LEU A 24 8.82 -0.47 9.68
C LEU A 24 9.49 -0.06 8.37
N ILE A 25 9.09 -0.71 7.27
CA ILE A 25 9.91 -0.76 6.07
C ILE A 25 9.58 0.36 5.11
N LYS A 26 8.29 0.51 4.76
CA LYS A 26 7.74 1.64 4.03
C LYS A 26 6.25 1.44 3.82
N TYR A 27 5.60 2.51 3.38
CA TYR A 27 4.30 2.45 2.75
C TYR A 27 4.48 2.05 1.29
N TYR A 28 3.65 1.16 0.78
CA TYR A 28 3.56 0.87 -0.65
C TYR A 28 2.09 0.84 -1.09
N LEU A 29 1.87 1.18 -2.37
CA LEU A 29 0.55 1.34 -2.97
C LEU A 29 0.34 0.26 -4.03
N VAL A 30 -0.72 -0.53 -3.87
CA VAL A 30 -1.09 -1.60 -4.82
C VAL A 30 -2.59 -1.56 -5.10
N GLU A 31 -2.97 -1.90 -6.32
CA GLU A 31 -4.38 -1.93 -6.75
C GLU A 31 -5.13 -3.18 -6.26
N GLN A 32 -4.39 -4.18 -5.76
CA GLN A 32 -4.96 -5.42 -5.24
C GLN A 32 -4.80 -5.49 -3.72
N LYS A 33 -5.78 -6.13 -3.06
CA LYS A 33 -5.68 -6.41 -1.63
C LYS A 33 -4.48 -7.34 -1.39
N PRO A 34 -3.54 -6.98 -0.49
CA PRO A 34 -2.45 -7.86 -0.10
C PRO A 34 -2.95 -9.22 0.38
N GLN A 35 -2.41 -10.28 -0.20
CA GLN A 35 -2.75 -11.68 0.09
C GLN A 35 -1.71 -12.32 1.01
N LEU A 36 -2.10 -13.36 1.75
CA LEU A 36 -1.18 -14.10 2.61
C LEU A 36 -0.10 -14.89 1.84
N THR A 37 -0.39 -15.19 0.57
CA THR A 37 0.55 -15.85 -0.35
C THR A 37 1.61 -14.90 -0.89
N ASP A 38 1.43 -13.59 -0.75
CA ASP A 38 2.36 -12.61 -1.28
C ASP A 38 3.68 -12.65 -0.52
N ARG A 39 4.75 -12.43 -1.27
CA ARG A 39 6.12 -12.39 -0.75
C ARG A 39 6.66 -10.98 -0.82
N PHE A 40 7.45 -10.62 0.19
CA PHE A 40 8.05 -9.31 0.30
C PHE A 40 9.50 -9.43 0.78
N ILE A 41 10.41 -8.78 0.07
CA ILE A 41 11.81 -8.75 0.43
C ILE A 41 12.02 -7.57 1.38
N CYS A 42 12.37 -7.86 2.63
CA CYS A 42 12.70 -6.82 3.60
C CYS A 42 14.04 -6.16 3.22
N PRO A 43 14.11 -4.86 2.95
CA PRO A 43 15.35 -4.18 2.57
C PRO A 43 16.33 -4.02 3.75
N HIS A 44 15.90 -4.28 5.00
CA HIS A 44 16.77 -4.21 6.17
C HIS A 44 17.51 -5.53 6.44
N CYS A 45 16.82 -6.67 6.33
CA CYS A 45 17.44 -7.99 6.57
C CYS A 45 17.69 -8.77 5.28
N ASN A 46 17.30 -8.23 4.12
CA ASN A 46 17.39 -8.83 2.80
C ASN A 46 16.79 -10.25 2.69
N GLN A 47 15.87 -10.58 3.59
CA GLN A 47 15.17 -11.87 3.58
C GLN A 47 13.79 -11.73 2.95
N THR A 48 13.43 -12.74 2.16
CA THR A 48 12.08 -12.88 1.62
C THR A 48 11.15 -13.33 2.75
N ARG A 49 10.08 -12.58 2.97
CA ARG A 49 9.07 -12.80 4.01
C ARG A 49 7.73 -13.05 3.37
N GLN A 50 6.90 -13.85 4.04
CA GLN A 50 5.51 -14.02 3.63
C GLN A 50 4.63 -13.01 4.36
N PHE A 51 3.60 -12.53 3.67
CA PHE A 51 2.56 -11.72 4.29
C PHE A 51 1.80 -12.57 5.29
N PHE A 52 1.80 -12.13 6.54
CA PHE A 52 1.13 -12.85 7.62
C PHE A 52 -0.28 -12.32 7.87
N HIS A 53 -0.47 -11.01 7.75
CA HIS A 53 -1.77 -10.41 8.00
C HIS A 53 -1.85 -8.99 7.45
N PHE A 54 -2.90 -8.68 6.70
CA PHE A 54 -3.30 -7.33 6.35
C PHE A 54 -4.40 -6.86 7.33
N HIS A 55 -4.09 -5.82 8.10
CA HIS A 55 -5.02 -5.16 9.01
C HIS A 55 -5.45 -3.82 8.41
N ARG A 56 -6.73 -3.67 8.06
CA ARG A 56 -7.29 -2.39 7.60
C ARG A 56 -7.35 -1.40 8.77
N LEU A 57 -6.84 -0.19 8.54
CA LEU A 57 -6.85 0.90 9.53
C LEU A 57 -7.88 1.97 9.19
N ASN A 58 -7.96 2.36 7.92
CA ASN A 58 -8.91 3.38 7.48
C ASN A 58 -9.31 3.17 6.00
N THR A 59 -10.38 3.85 5.57
CA THR A 59 -10.82 3.92 4.18
C THR A 59 -11.20 5.36 3.87
N TRP A 60 -10.68 5.89 2.76
CA TRP A 60 -10.96 7.24 2.27
C TRP A 60 -11.65 7.18 0.92
N THR A 61 -12.76 7.91 0.79
CA THR A 61 -13.55 8.04 -0.45
C THR A 61 -13.52 9.46 -1.01
N GLU A 62 -13.05 10.41 -0.21
CA GLU A 62 -12.98 11.83 -0.54
C GLU A 62 -11.74 12.11 -1.41
N PRO A 63 -11.91 12.65 -2.62
CA PRO A 63 -10.78 12.87 -3.54
C PRO A 63 -9.68 13.76 -2.96
N GLU A 64 -10.03 14.78 -2.18
CA GLU A 64 -9.04 15.72 -1.61
C GLU A 64 -8.08 15.05 -0.63
N GLU A 65 -8.60 14.20 0.28
CA GLU A 65 -7.79 13.46 1.24
C GLU A 65 -6.95 12.40 0.53
N GLN A 66 -7.54 11.68 -0.43
CA GLN A 66 -6.80 10.72 -1.25
C GLN A 66 -5.61 11.38 -1.94
N GLN A 67 -5.80 12.54 -2.60
CA GLN A 67 -4.72 13.21 -3.30
C GLN A 67 -3.56 13.59 -2.39
N ARG A 68 -3.75 13.81 -1.08
CA ARG A 68 -2.65 14.04 -0.13
C ARG A 68 -1.73 12.82 -0.02
N TYR A 69 -2.28 11.62 -0.01
CA TYR A 69 -1.52 10.36 0.04
C TYR A 69 -0.89 9.99 -1.30
N LEU A 70 -1.51 10.42 -2.40
CA LEU A 70 -1.03 10.10 -3.75
C LEU A 70 0.01 11.09 -4.28
N ARG A 71 0.25 12.22 -3.58
CA ARG A 71 1.30 13.18 -3.96
C ARG A 71 2.65 12.45 -4.03
N LYS A 72 3.37 12.59 -5.15
CA LYS A 72 4.67 11.93 -5.40
C LYS A 72 4.59 10.41 -5.62
N THR A 73 3.43 9.89 -6.02
CA THR A 73 3.25 8.49 -6.40
C THR A 73 2.88 8.41 -7.87
N GLN A 74 2.96 7.22 -8.47
CA GLN A 74 2.49 7.00 -9.85
C GLN A 74 0.99 7.24 -10.02
N TYR A 75 0.24 7.29 -8.92
CA TYR A 75 -1.20 7.53 -8.91
C TYR A 75 -1.57 9.01 -8.76
N GLN A 76 -0.58 9.92 -8.76
CA GLN A 76 -0.83 11.35 -8.67
C GLN A 76 -1.70 11.83 -9.84
N GLY A 77 -2.82 12.49 -9.52
CA GLY A 77 -3.76 12.97 -10.53
C GLY A 77 -4.69 11.90 -11.13
N MET A 78 -4.60 10.65 -10.68
CA MET A 78 -5.57 9.60 -11.04
C MET A 78 -6.85 9.71 -10.21
N HIS A 79 -7.96 9.24 -10.78
CA HIS A 79 -9.24 9.16 -10.06
C HIS A 79 -9.32 7.83 -9.32
N VAL A 80 -9.09 7.87 -8.00
CA VAL A 80 -9.20 6.71 -7.12
C VAL A 80 -10.59 6.71 -6.48
N GLN A 81 -11.37 5.64 -6.66
CA GLN A 81 -12.70 5.56 -6.04
C GLN A 81 -12.58 5.31 -4.53
N VAL A 82 -11.73 4.36 -4.13
CA VAL A 82 -11.52 4.00 -2.73
C VAL A 82 -10.04 3.81 -2.42
N LEU A 83 -9.53 4.57 -1.44
CA LEU A 83 -8.19 4.39 -0.88
C LEU A 83 -8.29 3.70 0.48
N ILE A 84 -7.75 2.49 0.57
CA ILE A 84 -7.76 1.67 1.79
C ILE A 84 -6.39 1.77 2.44
N ILE A 85 -6.35 2.29 3.66
CA ILE A 85 -5.12 2.36 4.46
C ILE A 85 -5.05 1.12 5.35
N GLY A 86 -3.90 0.45 5.34
CA GLY A 86 -3.68 -0.72 6.17
C GLY A 86 -2.25 -0.91 6.64
N LYS A 87 -2.09 -1.95 7.46
CA LYS A 87 -0.82 -2.42 7.97
C LYS A 87 -0.65 -3.90 7.67
N ILE A 88 0.51 -4.26 7.15
CA ILE A 88 0.90 -5.63 6.87
C ILE A 88 1.98 -6.03 7.87
N ARG A 89 1.78 -7.19 8.49
CA ARG A 89 2.82 -7.86 9.24
C ARG A 89 3.41 -8.96 8.38
N VAL A 90 4.74 -9.08 8.38
CA VAL A 90 5.46 -10.17 7.71
C VAL A 90 6.30 -10.96 8.71
N LEU A 91 6.42 -12.27 8.47
CA LEU A 91 7.17 -13.24 9.27
C LEU A 91 8.38 -13.76 8.50
#